data_AF-Q2VCD5-F1
#
_entry.id   AF-Q2VCD5-F1
#
_cell.length_a   1.000
_cell.length_b   1.000
_cell.length_c   1.000
_cell.angle_alpha   90.00
_cell.angle_beta   90.00
_cell.angle_gamma   90.00
#
_symmetry.space_group_name_H-M   'P 1'
#
loop_
_entity.id
_entity.type
_entity.pdbx_description
1 polymer ?
#
loop_
_entity_poly.entity_id
_entity_poly.type
_entity_poly.pdbx_seq_one_letter_code
_entity_poly.pdbx_strand_id
1 'polypeptide(L)'
;KFAAKVFNADKTYFVLNGTSAANKVVSNALLTRGDLVLFDRNNHKSNHHGALIQAGATPVYLEASRNPFGFIGGIDDHCFDEHYLRNLIREVAPEKADAPRPFRLAVIQLGTYDGTVYNARQVVDKIGGLCDYILFDSAWVGYEQFIPMMADCSPLLLELNENDPGIFVTQSVHKQQAGFSQTSQIHKKDNHLRGQARFCPHKRLNT
;
A
#
# COMPACT_ATOMS: atom_id res chain seq x y z
N LYS A 1 -18.68 -10.39 -0.63
CA LYS A 1 -18.22 -11.63 -1.33
C LYS A 1 -18.20 -11.45 -2.85
N PHE A 2 -19.25 -10.91 -3.49
CA PHE A 2 -19.25 -10.66 -4.94
C PHE A 2 -18.09 -9.75 -5.39
N ALA A 3 -17.95 -8.57 -4.77
CA ALA A 3 -16.86 -7.64 -5.08
C ALA A 3 -15.46 -8.26 -4.97
N ALA A 4 -15.23 -9.14 -3.99
CA ALA A 4 -13.94 -9.83 -3.85
C ALA A 4 -13.60 -10.70 -5.06
N LYS A 5 -14.61 -11.39 -5.63
CA LYS A 5 -14.44 -12.15 -6.88
C LYS A 5 -14.15 -11.26 -8.07
N VAL A 6 -14.87 -10.13 -8.19
CA VAL A 6 -14.68 -9.17 -9.30
C VAL A 6 -13.27 -8.57 -9.28
N PHE A 7 -12.78 -8.20 -8.10
CA PHE A 7 -11.48 -7.56 -7.93
C PHE A 7 -10.33 -8.55 -7.63
N ASN A 8 -10.52 -9.86 -7.83
CA ASN A 8 -9.49 -10.88 -7.55
C ASN A 8 -8.83 -10.78 -6.16
N ALA A 9 -9.64 -10.46 -5.14
CA ALA A 9 -9.22 -10.31 -3.75
C ALA A 9 -9.78 -11.44 -2.88
N ASP A 10 -9.09 -11.75 -1.78
CA ASP A 10 -9.58 -12.74 -0.81
C ASP A 10 -10.81 -12.23 -0.06
N LYS A 11 -10.78 -10.93 0.30
CA LYS A 11 -11.89 -10.22 0.92
C LYS A 11 -11.96 -8.79 0.41
N THR A 12 -13.19 -8.27 0.32
CA THR A 12 -13.46 -6.85 0.08
C THR A 12 -14.32 -6.33 1.22
N TYR A 13 -13.95 -5.16 1.75
CA TYR A 13 -14.69 -4.42 2.78
C TYR A 13 -15.21 -3.13 2.18
N PHE A 14 -16.46 -2.80 2.45
CA PHE A 14 -17.07 -1.55 2.01
C PHE A 14 -16.92 -0.51 3.11
N VAL A 15 -16.44 0.67 2.72
CA VAL A 15 -16.21 1.79 3.62
C VAL A 15 -17.03 2.96 3.10
N LEU A 16 -17.87 3.54 3.97
CA LEU A 16 -18.82 4.59 3.61
C LEU A 16 -18.37 6.00 4.02
N ASN A 17 -17.13 6.12 4.51
CA ASN A 17 -16.53 7.38 4.96
C ASN A 17 -15.30 7.77 4.11
N GLY A 18 -15.29 7.30 2.86
CA GLY A 18 -14.25 7.54 1.87
C GLY A 18 -12.95 6.78 2.15
N THR A 19 -12.04 6.83 1.17
CA THR A 19 -10.73 6.17 1.26
C THR A 19 -9.88 6.72 2.39
N SER A 20 -10.15 7.96 2.83
CA SER A 20 -9.54 8.52 4.04
C SER A 20 -9.78 7.66 5.30
N ALA A 21 -10.97 7.06 5.45
CA ALA A 21 -11.26 6.14 6.54
C ALA A 21 -10.68 4.75 6.25
N ALA A 22 -10.77 4.29 5.01
CA ALA A 22 -10.23 2.99 4.58
C ALA A 22 -8.73 2.85 4.87
N ASN A 23 -7.95 3.89 4.54
CA ASN A 23 -6.53 3.96 4.82
C ASN A 23 -6.22 3.84 6.32
N LYS A 24 -6.98 4.54 7.18
CA LYS A 24 -6.83 4.45 8.63
C LYS A 24 -7.17 3.05 9.15
N VAL A 25 -8.20 2.40 8.62
CA VAL A 25 -8.54 1.01 8.98
C VAL A 25 -7.35 0.09 8.69
N VAL A 26 -6.76 0.17 7.50
CA VAL A 26 -5.59 -0.65 7.15
C VAL A 26 -4.38 -0.32 8.02
N SER A 27 -4.02 0.97 8.16
CA SER A 27 -2.89 1.39 8.99
C SER A 27 -3.04 0.92 10.43
N ASN A 28 -4.17 1.19 11.09
CA ASN A 28 -4.36 0.84 12.50
C ASN A 28 -4.51 -0.68 12.72
N ALA A 29 -4.92 -1.44 11.71
CA ALA A 29 -4.96 -2.90 11.81
C ALA A 29 -3.56 -3.53 11.75
N LEU A 30 -2.63 -2.91 11.03
CA LEU A 30 -1.30 -3.49 10.76
C LEU A 30 -0.19 -2.91 11.64
N LEU A 31 -0.22 -1.60 11.87
CA LEU A 31 0.85 -0.86 12.52
C LEU A 31 0.58 -0.67 14.00
N THR A 32 1.66 -0.67 14.76
CA THR A 32 1.73 -0.32 16.17
C THR A 32 2.87 0.67 16.41
N ARG A 33 2.91 1.27 17.60
CA ARG A 33 3.89 2.31 17.91
C ARG A 33 5.32 1.77 17.77
N GLY A 34 6.13 2.48 17.01
CA GLY A 34 7.53 2.14 16.74
C GLY A 34 7.74 1.16 15.60
N ASP A 35 6.69 0.59 14.99
CA ASP A 35 6.84 -0.14 13.73
C ASP A 35 7.40 0.77 12.64
N LEU A 36 8.25 0.23 11.75
CA LEU A 36 8.71 0.97 10.59
C LEU A 36 7.66 0.89 9.48
N VAL A 37 7.37 2.05 8.88
CA VAL A 37 6.52 2.15 7.69
C VAL A 37 7.33 2.76 6.54
N LEU A 38 7.41 2.03 5.42
CA LEU A 38 8.03 2.55 4.20
C LEU A 38 7.02 3.47 3.51
N PHE A 39 7.36 4.75 3.35
CA PHE A 39 6.35 5.79 3.18
C PHE A 39 6.62 6.65 1.94
N ASP A 40 5.83 6.45 0.89
CA ASP A 40 5.83 7.32 -0.28
C ASP A 40 5.56 8.79 0.14
N ARG A 41 6.43 9.71 -0.27
CA ARG A 41 6.29 11.14 0.07
C ARG A 41 5.06 11.80 -0.58
N ASN A 42 4.49 11.19 -1.62
CA ASN A 42 3.25 11.65 -2.26
C ASN A 42 1.98 11.30 -1.47
N ASN A 43 2.10 10.43 -0.47
CA ASN A 43 0.95 9.90 0.25
C ASN A 43 -0.06 10.97 0.71
N HIS A 44 -1.34 10.68 0.49
CA HIS A 44 -2.41 11.56 0.93
C HIS A 44 -2.41 11.72 2.47
N LYS A 45 -2.88 12.88 2.96
CA LYS A 45 -2.93 13.22 4.40
C LYS A 45 -3.54 12.14 5.29
N SER A 46 -4.46 11.33 4.75
CA SER A 46 -5.06 10.20 5.48
C SER A 46 -4.05 9.13 5.89
N ASN A 47 -3.04 8.85 5.06
CA ASN A 47 -1.99 7.88 5.37
C ASN A 47 -1.07 8.45 6.44
N HIS A 48 -0.73 9.74 6.38
CA HIS A 48 0.01 10.41 7.46
C HIS A 48 -0.75 10.33 8.79
N HIS A 49 -2.05 10.62 8.78
CA HIS A 49 -2.88 10.53 9.98
C HIS A 49 -3.01 9.10 10.50
N GLY A 50 -3.27 8.12 9.63
CA GLY A 50 -3.47 6.72 10.03
C GLY A 50 -2.20 6.05 10.50
N ALA A 51 -1.13 6.10 9.70
CA ALA A 51 0.10 5.39 9.98
C ALA A 51 0.97 6.10 11.04
N LEU A 52 1.16 7.43 10.90
CA LEU A 52 2.16 8.14 11.71
C LEU A 52 1.55 8.70 12.99
N ILE A 53 0.39 9.36 12.88
CA ILE A 53 -0.22 10.04 14.04
C ILE A 53 -1.01 9.06 14.92
N GLN A 54 -1.90 8.26 14.33
CA GLN A 54 -2.77 7.34 15.08
C GLN A 54 -2.01 6.09 15.53
N ALA A 55 -1.37 5.37 14.60
CA ALA A 55 -0.65 4.15 14.94
C ALA A 55 0.74 4.41 15.57
N GLY A 56 1.32 5.59 15.39
CA GLY A 56 2.63 5.94 15.95
C GLY A 56 3.81 5.23 15.28
N ALA A 57 3.67 4.87 14.00
CA ALA A 57 4.74 4.25 13.22
C ALA A 57 5.84 5.26 12.85
N THR A 58 7.07 4.78 12.75
CA THR A 58 8.23 5.57 12.34
C THR A 58 8.40 5.48 10.82
N PRO A 59 8.31 6.59 10.07
CA PRO A 59 8.42 6.56 8.62
C PRO A 59 9.86 6.47 8.14
N VAL A 60 10.09 5.69 7.10
CA VAL A 60 11.23 5.84 6.19
C VAL A 60 10.67 6.37 4.87
N TYR A 61 11.02 7.61 4.52
CA TYR A 61 10.43 8.27 3.36
C TYR A 61 11.09 7.87 2.05
N LEU A 62 10.27 7.66 1.02
CA LEU A 62 10.71 7.50 -0.36
C LEU A 62 10.55 8.84 -1.08
N GLU A 63 11.62 9.34 -1.68
CA GLU A 63 11.60 10.57 -2.46
C GLU A 63 10.77 10.39 -3.73
N ALA A 64 10.11 11.46 -4.16
CA ALA A 64 9.24 11.44 -5.32
C ALA A 64 9.61 12.57 -6.29
N SER A 65 9.62 12.20 -7.57
CA SER A 65 9.92 13.12 -8.66
C SER A 65 8.89 14.24 -8.80
N ARG A 66 9.38 15.40 -9.23
CA ARG A 66 8.59 16.54 -9.72
C ARG A 66 9.23 17.05 -11.00
N ASN A 67 8.40 17.36 -12.00
CA ASN A 67 8.88 17.96 -13.25
C ASN A 67 8.74 19.50 -13.20
N PRO A 68 9.22 20.26 -14.21
CA PRO A 68 9.09 21.72 -14.25
C PRO A 68 7.66 22.26 -14.22
N PHE A 69 6.65 21.42 -14.52
CA PHE A 69 5.23 21.76 -14.41
C PHE A 69 4.68 21.56 -12.99
N GLY A 70 5.50 21.05 -12.07
CA GLY A 70 5.10 20.71 -10.72
C GLY A 70 4.28 19.41 -10.62
N PHE A 71 4.21 18.61 -11.68
CA PHE A 71 3.43 17.37 -11.67
C PHE A 71 3.97 16.38 -10.66
N ILE A 72 3.05 15.72 -9.96
CA ILE A 72 3.30 14.65 -9.01
C ILE A 72 3.68 13.39 -9.78
N GLY A 73 4.99 13.17 -9.91
CA GLY A 73 5.58 11.96 -10.47
C GLY A 73 5.67 10.82 -9.46
N GLY A 74 6.26 9.71 -9.90
CA GLY A 74 6.50 8.54 -9.07
C GLY A 74 7.73 8.67 -8.18
N ILE A 75 7.95 7.66 -7.34
CA ILE A 75 9.13 7.44 -6.51
C ILE A 75 10.33 7.25 -7.42
N ASP A 76 11.45 7.88 -7.05
CA ASP A 76 12.68 7.77 -7.83
C ASP A 76 13.24 6.34 -7.80
N ASP A 77 13.79 5.85 -8.91
CA ASP A 77 14.15 4.43 -9.06
C ASP A 77 15.13 3.93 -7.97
N HIS A 78 16.08 4.77 -7.58
CA HIS A 78 17.07 4.47 -6.53
C HIS A 78 16.43 4.24 -5.15
N CYS A 79 15.23 4.79 -4.90
CA CYS A 79 14.50 4.58 -3.65
C CYS A 79 13.96 3.15 -3.52
N PHE A 80 14.01 2.34 -4.57
CA PHE A 80 13.69 0.92 -4.52
C PHE A 80 14.92 0.01 -4.33
N ASP A 81 16.11 0.57 -4.14
CA ASP A 81 17.33 -0.19 -3.85
C ASP A 81 17.40 -0.59 -2.36
N GLU A 82 17.64 -1.87 -2.09
CA GLU A 82 17.68 -2.39 -0.72
C GLU A 82 18.81 -1.77 0.11
N HIS A 83 19.99 -1.57 -0.47
CA HIS A 83 21.12 -1.01 0.27
C HIS A 83 20.82 0.45 0.68
N TYR A 84 20.25 1.23 -0.23
CA TYR A 84 19.75 2.58 0.06
C TYR A 84 18.71 2.57 1.19
N LEU A 85 17.69 1.71 1.10
CA LEU A 85 16.66 1.60 2.13
C LEU A 85 17.22 1.20 3.50
N ARG A 86 18.16 0.26 3.55
CA ARG A 86 18.82 -0.13 4.81
C ARG A 86 19.66 1.00 5.41
N ASN A 87 20.29 1.83 4.58
CA ASN A 87 20.99 3.03 5.09
C ASN A 87 20.01 4.04 5.69
N LEU A 88 18.88 4.30 5.05
CA LEU A 88 17.83 5.15 5.63
C LEU A 88 17.30 4.58 6.95
N ILE A 89 17.13 3.25 7.05
CA ILE A 89 16.73 2.62 8.32
C ILE A 89 17.80 2.86 9.40
N ARG A 90 19.09 2.78 9.08
CA ARG A 90 20.17 3.01 10.05
C ARG A 90 20.15 4.40 10.67
N GLU A 91 19.63 5.40 9.96
CA GLU A 91 19.50 6.76 10.48
C GLU A 91 18.38 6.92 11.50
N VAL A 92 17.32 6.09 11.42
CA VAL A 92 16.09 6.27 12.23
C VAL A 92 15.83 5.13 13.24
N ALA A 93 16.29 3.93 12.95
CA ALA A 93 16.07 2.70 13.73
C ALA A 93 17.17 1.67 13.43
N PRO A 94 18.44 1.94 13.80
CA PRO A 94 19.58 1.10 13.45
C PRO A 94 19.43 -0.36 13.92
N GLU A 95 18.73 -0.60 15.02
CA GLU A 95 18.46 -1.94 15.54
C GLU A 95 17.56 -2.79 14.63
N LYS A 96 16.88 -2.17 13.66
CA LYS A 96 15.99 -2.85 12.69
C LYS A 96 16.61 -2.99 11.30
N ALA A 97 17.76 -2.36 11.06
CA ALA A 97 18.34 -2.23 9.72
C ALA A 97 18.68 -3.58 9.05
N ASP A 98 19.04 -4.58 9.84
CA ASP A 98 19.45 -5.90 9.35
C ASP A 98 18.34 -6.97 9.50
N ALA A 99 17.13 -6.57 9.92
CA ALA A 99 15.98 -7.48 9.92
C ALA A 99 15.68 -7.94 8.48
N PRO A 100 15.24 -9.20 8.26
CA PRO A 100 14.85 -9.66 6.92
C PRO A 100 13.72 -8.82 6.33
N ARG A 101 12.71 -8.47 7.15
CA ARG A 101 11.58 -7.59 6.82
C ARG A 101 11.48 -6.44 7.81
N PRO A 102 12.25 -5.36 7.62
CA PRO A 102 12.26 -4.25 8.57
C PRO A 102 10.92 -3.50 8.61
N PHE A 103 10.16 -3.50 7.51
CA PHE A 103 8.92 -2.73 7.40
C PHE A 103 7.69 -3.57 7.70
N ARG A 104 6.87 -3.10 8.64
CA ARG A 104 5.56 -3.72 8.90
C ARG A 104 4.56 -3.42 7.77
N LEU A 105 4.67 -2.24 7.17
CA LEU A 105 3.82 -1.80 6.07
C LEU A 105 4.63 -0.88 5.14
N ALA A 106 4.51 -1.08 3.83
CA ALA A 106 4.78 -0.03 2.86
C ALA A 106 3.48 0.63 2.43
N VAL A 107 3.45 1.95 2.28
CA VAL A 107 2.29 2.68 1.76
C VAL A 107 2.71 3.41 0.50
N ILE A 108 2.23 2.94 -0.65
CA ILE A 108 2.58 3.42 -1.98
C ILE A 108 1.33 3.98 -2.65
N GLN A 109 1.43 5.17 -3.24
CA GLN A 109 0.32 5.74 -4.01
C GLN A 109 0.34 5.17 -5.43
N LEU A 110 -0.46 4.15 -5.72
CA LEU A 110 -0.41 3.42 -7.01
C LEU A 110 -0.64 4.32 -8.23
N GLY A 111 -1.52 5.30 -8.10
CA GLY A 111 -1.79 6.31 -9.12
C GLY A 111 -1.72 7.71 -8.51
N THR A 112 -0.83 8.54 -9.04
CA THR A 112 -0.76 9.95 -8.66
C THR A 112 -1.92 10.73 -9.27
N TYR A 113 -2.21 11.91 -8.70
CA TYR A 113 -3.27 12.78 -9.22
C TYR A 113 -3.02 13.16 -10.69
N ASP A 114 -1.76 13.39 -11.06
CA ASP A 114 -1.35 13.89 -12.37
C ASP A 114 -1.11 12.76 -13.39
N GLY A 115 -1.57 11.54 -13.11
CA GLY A 115 -1.62 10.46 -14.08
C GLY A 115 -0.36 9.58 -14.16
N THR A 116 0.52 9.63 -13.16
CA THR A 116 1.61 8.63 -13.06
C THR A 116 1.08 7.39 -12.36
N VAL A 117 1.11 6.24 -13.06
CA VAL A 117 0.66 4.95 -12.53
C VAL A 117 1.85 3.99 -12.47
N TYR A 118 2.06 3.37 -11.31
CA TYR A 118 3.17 2.43 -11.14
C TYR A 118 2.88 1.06 -11.75
N ASN A 119 3.94 0.38 -12.16
CA ASN A 119 3.93 -1.06 -12.37
C ASN A 119 3.96 -1.74 -10.99
N ALA A 120 2.83 -2.35 -10.59
CA ALA A 120 2.70 -2.94 -9.26
C ALA A 120 3.58 -4.19 -9.09
N ARG A 121 3.79 -4.96 -10.16
CA ARG A 121 4.71 -6.11 -10.18
C ARG A 121 6.13 -5.67 -9.81
N GLN A 122 6.65 -4.63 -10.46
CA GLN A 122 7.99 -4.11 -10.17
C GLN A 122 8.13 -3.61 -8.73
N VAL A 123 7.11 -2.94 -8.19
CA VAL A 123 7.14 -2.51 -6.77
C VAL A 123 7.22 -3.72 -5.85
N VAL A 124 6.39 -4.74 -6.05
CA VAL A 124 6.42 -5.97 -5.23
C VAL A 124 7.75 -6.68 -5.36
N ASP A 125 8.29 -6.81 -6.57
CA ASP A 125 9.56 -7.52 -6.80
C ASP A 125 10.75 -6.79 -6.15
N LYS A 126 10.77 -5.45 -6.18
CA LYS A 126 11.90 -4.67 -5.63
C LYS A 126 11.87 -4.54 -4.10
N ILE A 127 10.69 -4.27 -3.50
CA ILE A 127 10.60 -3.98 -2.05
C ILE A 127 9.78 -5.00 -1.24
N GLY A 128 9.11 -5.93 -1.90
CA GLY A 128 8.24 -6.91 -1.24
C GLY A 128 8.99 -7.83 -0.30
N GLY A 129 10.26 -8.12 -0.56
CA GLY A 129 11.14 -8.88 0.32
C GLY A 129 11.39 -8.21 1.68
N LEU A 130 11.26 -6.88 1.76
CA LEU A 130 11.53 -6.07 2.96
C LEU A 130 10.29 -5.73 3.78
N CYS A 131 9.10 -6.03 3.26
CA CYS A 131 7.83 -5.58 3.83
C CYS A 131 6.94 -6.74 4.24
N ASP A 132 6.29 -6.69 5.39
CA ASP A 132 5.24 -7.67 5.72
C ASP A 132 4.00 -7.48 4.85
N TYR A 133 3.60 -6.23 4.66
CA TYR A 133 2.46 -5.83 3.83
C TYR A 133 2.80 -4.62 2.96
N ILE A 134 2.11 -4.51 1.82
CA ILE A 134 2.07 -3.30 1.00
C ILE A 134 0.61 -2.83 0.88
N LEU A 135 0.38 -1.57 1.22
CA LEU A 135 -0.86 -0.85 0.93
C LEU A 135 -0.65 -0.01 -0.33
N PHE A 136 -1.36 -0.37 -1.38
CA PHE A 136 -1.51 0.45 -2.58
C PHE A 136 -2.71 1.38 -2.42
N ASP A 137 -2.45 2.65 -2.07
CA ASP A 137 -3.48 3.69 -2.11
C ASP A 137 -3.79 4.01 -3.57
N SER A 138 -4.89 3.46 -4.04
CA SER A 138 -5.33 3.42 -5.43
C SER A 138 -6.55 4.31 -5.62
N ALA A 139 -6.71 5.35 -4.79
CA ALA A 139 -7.88 6.21 -4.84
C ALA A 139 -8.12 6.88 -6.21
N TRP A 140 -7.06 7.14 -6.97
CA TRP A 140 -7.13 7.72 -8.32
C TRP A 140 -7.23 6.70 -9.45
N VAL A 141 -7.23 5.41 -9.14
CA VAL A 141 -7.30 4.32 -10.13
C VAL A 141 -8.30 3.25 -9.65
N GLY A 142 -8.09 1.99 -9.99
CA GLY A 142 -8.97 0.86 -9.73
C GLY A 142 -9.63 0.31 -11.01
N TYR A 143 -9.46 0.98 -12.15
CA TYR A 143 -9.89 0.50 -13.46
C TYR A 143 -8.79 -0.23 -14.23
N GLU A 144 -7.52 -0.09 -13.80
CA GLU A 144 -6.37 -0.71 -14.47
C GLU A 144 -6.50 -2.24 -14.53
N GLN A 145 -7.16 -2.85 -13.54
CA GLN A 145 -7.48 -4.28 -13.52
C GLN A 145 -8.35 -4.71 -14.73
N PHE A 146 -9.17 -3.81 -15.27
CA PHE A 146 -10.14 -4.12 -16.32
C PHE A 146 -9.70 -3.66 -17.70
N ILE A 147 -8.51 -3.06 -17.81
CA ILE A 147 -7.93 -2.60 -19.08
C ILE A 147 -6.70 -3.48 -19.36
N PRO A 148 -6.73 -4.37 -20.37
CA PRO A 148 -5.65 -5.33 -20.61
C PRO A 148 -4.26 -4.70 -20.74
N MET A 149 -4.16 -3.52 -21.37
CA MET A 149 -2.91 -2.76 -21.50
C MET A 149 -2.30 -2.33 -20.15
N MET A 150 -3.10 -2.23 -19.10
CA MET A 150 -2.68 -1.77 -17.77
C MET A 150 -2.61 -2.89 -16.73
N ALA A 151 -2.70 -4.16 -17.14
CA ALA A 151 -2.78 -5.29 -16.22
C ALA A 151 -1.60 -5.34 -15.22
N ASP A 152 -0.40 -5.00 -15.68
CA ASP A 152 0.82 -4.96 -14.84
C ASP A 152 0.77 -3.89 -13.74
N CYS A 153 -0.11 -2.88 -13.89
CA CYS A 153 -0.34 -1.87 -12.88
C CYS A 153 -1.26 -2.39 -11.75
N SER A 154 -1.99 -3.49 -11.94
CA SER A 154 -2.95 -3.96 -10.94
C SER A 154 -2.32 -4.91 -9.93
N PRO A 155 -2.17 -4.52 -8.65
CA PRO A 155 -1.60 -5.40 -7.63
C PRO A 155 -2.48 -6.61 -7.30
N LEU A 156 -3.78 -6.57 -7.64
CA LEU A 156 -4.71 -7.67 -7.37
C LEU A 156 -4.62 -8.82 -8.38
N LEU A 157 -4.04 -8.56 -9.57
CA LEU A 157 -3.78 -9.59 -10.58
C LEU A 157 -2.47 -10.34 -10.37
N LEU A 158 -1.66 -9.93 -9.39
CA LEU A 158 -0.41 -10.60 -9.09
C LEU A 158 -0.65 -12.00 -8.51
N GLU A 159 0.05 -12.98 -9.07
CA GLU A 159 0.28 -14.26 -8.42
C GLU A 159 1.36 -14.08 -7.35
N LEU A 160 1.09 -14.57 -6.14
CA LEU A 160 1.89 -14.37 -4.93
C LEU A 160 2.11 -15.70 -4.20
N ASN A 161 3.29 -15.88 -3.64
CA ASN A 161 3.67 -17.03 -2.81
C ASN A 161 3.94 -16.62 -1.35
N GLU A 162 4.22 -17.57 -0.48
CA GLU A 162 4.42 -17.36 0.96
C GLU A 162 5.55 -16.38 1.33
N ASN A 163 6.47 -16.10 0.42
CA ASN A 163 7.56 -15.15 0.57
C ASN A 163 7.23 -13.75 0.04
N ASP A 164 6.07 -13.55 -0.59
CA ASP A 164 5.64 -12.21 -1.01
C ASP A 164 5.03 -11.44 0.18
N PRO A 165 4.87 -10.11 0.09
CA PRO A 165 4.12 -9.35 1.08
C PRO A 165 2.62 -9.61 0.96
N GLY A 166 1.87 -9.35 2.02
CA GLY A 166 0.42 -9.28 1.94
C GLY A 166 0.01 -7.99 1.24
N ILE A 167 -1.00 -8.03 0.38
CA ILE A 167 -1.44 -6.86 -0.40
C ILE A 167 -2.76 -6.32 0.15
N PHE A 168 -2.76 -5.02 0.42
CA PHE A 168 -3.96 -4.22 0.56
C PHE A 168 -4.09 -3.23 -0.58
N VAL A 169 -5.30 -3.04 -1.07
CA VAL A 169 -5.65 -1.97 -2.02
C VAL A 169 -6.79 -1.19 -1.44
N THR A 170 -6.63 0.12 -1.33
CA THR A 170 -7.73 1.03 -1.00
C THR A 170 -8.08 1.85 -2.22
N GLN A 171 -9.36 1.96 -2.55
CA GLN A 171 -9.78 2.72 -3.73
C GLN A 171 -11.05 3.52 -3.47
N SER A 172 -11.10 4.73 -4.05
CA SER A 172 -12.27 5.60 -4.01
C SER A 172 -13.18 5.26 -5.17
N VAL A 173 -14.23 4.48 -4.90
CA VAL A 173 -15.22 4.14 -5.93
C VAL A 173 -15.86 5.40 -6.51
N HIS A 174 -16.06 6.44 -5.70
CA HIS A 174 -16.65 7.71 -6.11
C HIS A 174 -15.77 8.65 -6.96
N LYS A 175 -14.48 8.32 -7.18
CA LYS A 175 -13.59 9.19 -7.96
C LYS A 175 -13.64 8.88 -9.45
N GLN A 176 -13.24 7.67 -9.83
CA GLN A 176 -13.16 7.23 -11.23
C GLN A 176 -13.85 5.89 -11.48
N GLN A 177 -14.66 5.41 -10.53
CA GLN A 177 -15.58 4.29 -10.72
C GLN A 177 -17.03 4.77 -10.49
N ALA A 178 -17.99 3.84 -10.40
CA ALA A 178 -19.40 4.17 -10.21
C ALA A 178 -19.81 4.05 -8.73
N GLY A 179 -19.88 5.18 -8.02
CA GLY A 179 -20.34 5.22 -6.63
C GLY A 179 -20.65 6.63 -6.13
N PHE A 180 -21.54 6.74 -5.14
CA PHE A 180 -21.81 8.02 -4.46
C PHE A 180 -20.60 8.53 -3.71
N SER A 181 -20.48 9.85 -3.53
CA SER A 181 -19.47 10.47 -2.67
C SER A 181 -19.32 9.73 -1.34
N GLN A 182 -18.07 9.60 -0.87
CA GLN A 182 -17.68 8.82 0.32
C GLN A 182 -17.71 7.28 0.16
N THR A 183 -18.15 6.72 -0.95
CA THR A 183 -18.03 5.26 -1.17
C THR A 183 -16.58 4.87 -1.51
N SER A 184 -16.02 3.93 -0.75
CA SER A 184 -14.70 3.34 -1.00
C SER A 184 -14.67 1.87 -0.63
N GLN A 185 -13.62 1.18 -1.06
CA GLN A 185 -13.42 -0.23 -0.79
C GLN A 185 -11.99 -0.51 -0.30
N ILE A 186 -11.86 -1.51 0.55
CA ILE A 186 -10.59 -2.14 0.91
C ILE A 186 -10.59 -3.53 0.31
N HIS A 187 -9.62 -3.84 -0.55
CA HIS A 187 -9.35 -5.17 -1.04
C HIS A 187 -8.17 -5.77 -0.27
N LYS A 188 -8.35 -6.98 0.22
CA LYS A 188 -7.36 -7.74 0.98
C LYS A 188 -6.97 -8.98 0.18
N LYS A 189 -5.69 -9.12 -0.14
CA LYS A 189 -5.10 -10.27 -0.85
C LYS A 189 -3.85 -10.72 -0.11
N ASP A 190 -4.02 -11.66 0.81
CA ASP A 190 -2.97 -12.12 1.72
C ASP A 190 -3.17 -13.57 2.21
N ASN A 191 -4.04 -14.35 1.56
CA ASN A 191 -4.23 -15.76 1.90
C ASN A 191 -2.95 -16.59 1.75
N HIS A 192 -2.01 -16.20 0.88
CA HIS A 192 -0.68 -16.81 0.76
C HIS A 192 0.17 -16.69 2.03
N LEU A 193 -0.19 -15.79 2.95
CA LEU A 193 0.46 -15.64 4.24
C LEU A 193 -0.20 -16.42 5.37
N ARG A 194 -1.30 -17.14 5.10
CA ARG A 194 -2.05 -17.84 6.15
C ARG A 194 -1.15 -18.84 6.88
N GLY A 195 -1.17 -18.78 8.21
CA GLY A 195 -0.33 -19.61 9.08
C GLY A 195 0.98 -18.95 9.50
N GLN A 196 1.37 -17.83 8.88
CA GLN A 196 2.53 -17.07 9.28
C GLN A 196 2.17 -16.06 10.38
N ALA A 197 3.12 -15.76 11.28
CA ALA A 197 2.92 -14.81 12.37
C ALA A 197 2.56 -13.39 11.88
N ARG A 198 3.05 -13.00 10.69
CA ARG A 198 2.80 -11.70 10.09
C ARG A 198 1.38 -11.51 9.55
N PHE A 199 0.64 -12.59 9.31
CA PHE A 199 -0.72 -12.56 8.72
C PHE A 199 -1.70 -11.72 9.55
N CYS A 200 -2.47 -10.87 8.87
CA CYS A 200 -3.53 -10.06 9.45
C CYS A 200 -4.88 -10.79 9.32
N PRO A 201 -5.40 -11.43 10.38
CA PRO A 201 -6.66 -12.15 10.29
C PRO A 201 -7.84 -11.19 10.11
N HIS A 202 -8.93 -11.69 9.52
CA HIS A 202 -10.16 -10.91 9.34
C HIS A 202 -10.65 -10.26 10.65
N LYS A 203 -10.55 -10.98 11.77
CA LYS A 203 -10.94 -10.46 13.10
C LYS A 203 -10.18 -9.19 13.46
N ARG A 204 -8.88 -9.10 13.18
CA ARG A 204 -8.05 -7.93 13.46
C ARG A 204 -8.46 -6.74 12.59
N LEU A 205 -8.66 -6.96 11.29
CA LEU A 205 -9.05 -5.90 10.36
C LEU A 205 -10.49 -5.40 10.57
N ASN A 206 -11.36 -6.22 11.18
CA ASN A 206 -12.77 -5.91 11.43
C ASN A 206 -13.03 -5.52 12.90
N THR A 207 -12.02 -4.96 13.57
CA THR A 207 -12.12 -4.47 14.96
C THR A 207 -12.50 -2.99 14.97
#